data_AF-A0A916RUV4-F1
#
_entry.id   AF-A0A916RUV4-F1
#
_cell.length_a   1.000
_cell.length_b   1.000
_cell.length_c   1.000
_cell.angle_alpha   90.00
_cell.angle_beta   90.00
_cell.angle_gamma   90.00
#
_symmetry.space_group_name_H-M   'P 1'
#
loop_
_entity.id
_entity.type
_entity.pdbx_description
1 polymer ?
#
loop_
_entity_poly.entity_id
_entity_poly.type
_entity_poly.pdbx_seq_one_letter_code
_entity_poly.pdbx_strand_id
1 'polypeptide(L)'
;MLTLRPISINISPIRFLKSGLVELVEEQLALFQIEAKYLEFEITESSSLSSDKQVLSTLKQLGELGIKIVIDDFGTGYASLNYLRSQN
;
A
#
# COMPACT_ATOMS: atom_id res chain seq x y z
N MET A 1 -7.55 20.93 18.83
CA MET A 1 -7.83 19.49 18.64
C MET A 1 -6.61 18.83 18.06
N LEU A 2 -6.25 17.62 18.50
CA LEU A 2 -5.18 16.84 17.91
C LEU A 2 -5.71 16.08 16.69
N THR A 3 -4.97 16.09 15.58
CA THR A 3 -5.29 15.32 14.39
C THR A 3 -4.68 13.93 14.52
N LEU A 4 -5.49 12.89 14.30
CA LEU A 4 -4.99 11.51 14.24
C LEU A 4 -4.10 11.33 13.01
N ARG A 5 -2.98 10.64 13.20
CA ARG A 5 -2.03 10.28 12.14
C ARG A 5 -2.16 8.79 11.82
N PRO A 6 -1.98 8.38 10.55
CA PRO A 6 -1.92 6.97 10.20
C PRO A 6 -0.75 6.26 10.90
N ILE A 7 -0.90 4.96 11.12
CA ILE A 7 0.18 4.08 11.51
C ILE A 7 0.82 3.52 10.24
N SER A 8 2.13 3.72 10.08
CA SER A 8 2.91 3.09 9.01
C SER A 8 3.30 1.67 9.40
N ILE A 9 3.05 0.73 8.49
CA ILE A 9 3.42 -0.68 8.61
C ILE A 9 4.38 -1.00 7.47
N ASN A 10 5.59 -1.40 7.85
CA ASN A 10 6.58 -1.87 6.89
C ASN A 10 6.16 -3.24 6.36
N ILE A 11 6.10 -3.38 5.04
CA ILE A 11 5.68 -4.61 4.38
C ILE A 11 6.67 -5.00 3.29
N SER A 12 7.13 -6.24 3.36
CA SER A 12 8.05 -6.79 2.36
C SER A 12 7.36 -6.89 0.99
N PRO A 13 8.06 -6.52 -0.11
CA PRO A 13 7.57 -6.64 -1.49
C PRO A 13 6.91 -7.99 -1.82
N ILE A 14 7.46 -9.09 -1.29
CA ILE A 14 6.97 -10.43 -1.58
C ILE A 14 5.55 -10.69 -1.06
N ARG A 15 5.03 -9.86 -0.15
CA ARG A 15 3.64 -9.97 0.30
C ARG A 15 2.64 -9.53 -0.77
N PHE A 16 3.01 -8.59 -1.64
CA PHE A 16 2.16 -8.15 -2.76
C PHE A 16 2.08 -9.19 -3.89
N LEU A 17 3.01 -10.14 -3.92
CA LEU A 17 2.99 -11.29 -4.84
C LEU A 17 2.11 -12.44 -4.34
N LYS A 18 1.70 -12.42 -3.06
CA LYS A 18 0.81 -13.44 -2.51
C LYS A 18 -0.64 -13.01 -2.69
N SER A 19 -1.48 -13.93 -3.19
CA SER A 19 -2.92 -13.76 -3.17
C SER A 19 -3.43 -13.64 -1.72
N GLY A 20 -4.56 -12.96 -1.52
CA GLY A 20 -5.20 -12.86 -0.21
C GLY A 20 -4.78 -11.65 0.62
N LEU A 21 -3.81 -10.84 0.19
CA LEU A 21 -3.37 -9.68 0.99
C LEU A 21 -4.48 -8.62 1.12
N VAL A 22 -5.20 -8.34 0.03
CA VAL A 22 -6.27 -7.33 0.03
C VAL A 22 -7.41 -7.80 0.91
N GLU A 23 -7.84 -9.05 0.71
CA GLU A 23 -8.92 -9.69 1.45
C GLU A 23 -8.59 -9.76 2.94
N LEU A 24 -7.37 -10.14 3.30
CA LEU A 24 -6.89 -10.13 4.68
C LEU A 24 -7.02 -8.73 5.30
N VAL A 25 -6.59 -7.70 4.58
CA VAL A 25 -6.62 -6.33 5.10
C VAL A 25 -8.06 -5.83 5.26
N GLU A 26 -8.94 -6.10 4.30
CA GLU A 26 -10.37 -5.80 4.40
C GLU A 26 -11.01 -6.49 5.61
N GLU A 27 -10.75 -7.78 5.81
CA GLU A 27 -11.23 -8.56 6.95
C GLU A 27 -10.76 -7.97 8.28
N GLN A 28 -9.47 -7.60 8.39
CA GLN A 28 -8.94 -7.01 9.62
C GLN A 28 -9.52 -5.62 9.90
N LEU A 29 -9.64 -4.76 8.88
CA LEU A 29 -10.25 -3.44 9.01
C LEU A 29 -11.69 -3.54 9.51
N ALA A 30 -12.47 -4.48 8.95
CA ALA A 30 -13.84 -4.74 9.37
C ALA A 30 -13.92 -5.28 10.80
N LEU A 31 -13.07 -6.26 11.13
CA LEU A 31 -13.04 -6.90 12.46
C LEU A 31 -12.73 -5.89 13.58
N PHE A 32 -11.79 -4.98 13.35
CA PHE A 32 -11.37 -3.99 14.34
C PHE A 32 -12.06 -2.64 14.21
N GLN A 33 -12.97 -2.48 13.23
CA GLN A 33 -13.69 -1.22 12.97
C GLN A 33 -12.75 -0.04 12.74
N ILE A 34 -11.65 -0.27 12.01
CA ILE A 34 -10.66 0.74 11.68
C ILE A 34 -10.93 1.29 10.28
N GLU A 35 -10.95 2.61 10.14
CA GLU A 35 -10.99 3.23 8.81
C GLU A 35 -9.62 3.05 8.12
N ALA A 36 -9.61 2.61 6.86
CA ALA A 36 -8.40 2.37 6.07
C ALA A 36 -7.43 3.57 6.02
N LYS A 37 -7.95 4.80 6.10
CA LYS A 37 -7.15 6.04 6.13
C LYS A 37 -6.16 6.13 7.30
N TYR A 38 -6.35 5.31 8.34
CA TYR A 38 -5.45 5.23 9.49
C TYR A 38 -4.34 4.19 9.31
N LEU A 39 -4.30 3.47 8.18
CA LEU A 39 -3.20 2.60 7.80
C LEU A 39 -2.39 3.20 6.66
N GLU A 40 -1.08 3.08 6.78
CA GLU A 40 -0.11 3.36 5.74
C GLU A 40 0.80 2.14 5.57
N PHE A 41 1.07 1.74 4.33
CA PHE A 41 2.03 0.69 4.02
C PHE A 41 3.31 1.28 3.44
N GLU A 42 4.43 0.90 4.01
CA GLU A 42 5.76 1.35 3.62
C GLU A 42 6.55 0.19 3.02
N ILE A 43 7.15 0.44 1.85
CA ILE A 43 7.91 -0.55 1.10
C ILE A 43 9.29 0.01 0.79
N THR A 44 10.34 -0.62 1.32
CA THR A 44 11.72 -0.10 1.27
C THR A 44 12.63 -0.78 0.22
N GLU A 45 12.13 -1.81 -0.48
CA GLU A 45 12.91 -2.65 -1.40
C GLU A 45 12.20 -2.77 -2.77
N SER A 46 11.92 -1.63 -3.39
CA SER A 46 11.00 -1.54 -4.53
C SER A 46 11.59 -1.96 -5.87
N SER A 47 12.91 -2.17 -5.95
CA SER A 47 13.59 -2.71 -7.15
C SER A 47 12.99 -4.04 -7.65
N SER A 48 12.33 -4.80 -6.76
CA SER A 48 11.67 -6.07 -7.09
C SER A 48 10.19 -5.93 -7.47
N LEU A 49 9.57 -4.75 -7.29
CA LEU A 49 8.13 -4.50 -7.49
C LEU A 49 7.79 -4.02 -8.91
N SER A 50 8.75 -3.39 -9.59
CA SER A 50 8.52 -2.40 -10.65
C SER A 50 7.97 -2.95 -11.98
N SER A 51 7.74 -4.26 -12.13
CA SER A 51 7.25 -4.84 -13.39
C SER A 51 6.20 -5.94 -13.24
N ASP A 52 5.84 -6.33 -12.02
CA ASP A 52 4.90 -7.42 -11.81
C ASP A 52 3.44 -6.92 -11.81
N LYS A 53 2.64 -7.40 -12.77
CA LYS A 53 1.22 -7.01 -12.91
C LYS A 53 0.40 -7.33 -11.66
N GLN A 54 0.73 -8.40 -10.95
CA GLN A 54 0.04 -8.79 -9.73
C GLN A 54 0.30 -7.77 -8.62
N VAL A 55 1.56 -7.38 -8.44
CA VAL A 55 1.94 -6.34 -7.48
C VAL A 55 1.18 -5.04 -7.74
N LEU A 56 1.17 -4.58 -8.99
CA LEU A 56 0.45 -3.34 -9.35
C LEU A 56 -1.06 -3.44 -9.09
N SER A 57 -1.65 -4.61 -9.36
CA SER A 57 -3.05 -4.88 -9.05
C SER A 57 -3.32 -4.79 -7.55
N THR A 58 -2.48 -5.44 -6.72
CA THR A 58 -2.64 -5.42 -5.26
C THR A 58 -2.45 -4.02 -4.68
N LEU A 59 -1.43 -3.27 -5.14
CA LEU A 59 -1.21 -1.88 -4.73
C LEU A 59 -2.41 -0.99 -5.09
N LYS A 60 -2.97 -1.17 -6.29
CA LYS A 60 -4.17 -0.44 -6.73
C LYS A 60 -5.37 -0.75 -5.83
N GLN A 61 -5.66 -2.02 -5.58
CA GLN A 61 -6.79 -2.44 -4.76
C GLN A 61 -6.67 -1.90 -3.32
N LEU A 62 -5.48 -1.97 -2.71
CA LEU A 62 -5.23 -1.39 -1.38
C LEU A 62 -5.42 0.14 -1.39
N GLY A 63 -5.00 0.82 -2.46
CA GLY A 63 -5.25 2.25 -2.63
C GLY A 63 -6.75 2.58 -2.77
N GLU A 64 -7.52 1.74 -3.46
CA GLU A 64 -8.98 1.87 -3.61
C GLU A 64 -9.72 1.67 -2.27
N LEU A 65 -9.16 0.89 -1.35
CA LEU A 65 -9.64 0.80 0.04
C LEU A 65 -9.41 2.09 0.85
N GLY A 66 -8.54 2.99 0.37
CA GLY A 66 -8.17 4.22 1.08
C GLY A 66 -6.90 4.09 1.92
N ILE A 67 -6.13 3.01 1.75
CA ILE A 67 -4.84 2.83 2.42
C ILE A 67 -3.78 3.64 1.67
N LYS A 68 -2.98 4.41 2.42
CA LYS A 68 -1.85 5.13 1.84
C LYS A 68 -0.69 4.16 1.63
N ILE A 69 -0.05 4.22 0.46
CA ILE A 69 1.14 3.42 0.17
C ILE A 69 2.31 4.38 -0.07
N VAL A 70 3.41 4.10 0.62
CA VAL A 70 4.68 4.81 0.53
C VAL A 70 5.73 3.81 0.04
N ILE A 71 6.43 4.20 -1.01
CA ILE A 71 7.53 3.42 -1.58
C ILE A 71 8.79 4.24 -1.34
N ASP A 72 9.69 3.71 -0.53
CA ASP A 72 10.99 4.30 -0.23
C ASP A 72 12.07 3.49 -0.97
N ASP A 73 12.44 3.95 -2.15
CA ASP A 73 13.67 3.49 -2.80
C ASP A 73 14.76 4.50 -2.50
N PHE A 74 15.92 4.02 -2.05
CA PHE A 74 17.19 4.76 -1.94
C PHE A 74 17.47 5.64 -3.18
N GLY A 75 16.83 6.81 -3.28
CA GLY A 75 17.05 7.80 -4.35
C GLY A 75 15.87 8.19 -5.25
N THR A 76 14.66 7.64 -5.13
CA THR A 76 13.51 8.12 -5.95
C THR A 76 12.23 8.22 -5.14
N GLY A 77 12.04 9.35 -4.46
CA GLY A 77 10.84 9.66 -3.66
C GLY A 77 9.57 9.81 -4.49
N TYR A 78 9.06 8.71 -5.06
CA TYR A 78 7.75 8.64 -5.71
C TYR A 78 6.66 8.45 -4.65
N ALA A 79 6.51 9.50 -3.86
CA ALA A 79 5.43 9.67 -2.92
C ALA A 79 4.08 9.65 -3.65
N SER A 80 3.13 8.91 -3.08
CA SER A 80 1.68 9.05 -3.26
C SER A 80 1.17 8.89 -4.69
N LEU A 81 0.69 7.69 -5.05
CA LEU A 81 -0.37 7.49 -6.05
C LEU A 81 -0.20 8.18 -7.43
N ASN A 82 1.01 8.58 -7.82
CA ASN A 82 1.29 9.12 -9.14
C ASN A 82 1.76 8.04 -10.13
N TYR A 83 2.28 6.91 -9.63
CA TYR A 83 2.69 5.78 -10.48
C TYR A 83 1.51 5.14 -11.23
N LEU A 84 0.30 5.13 -10.63
CA LEU A 84 -0.91 4.58 -11.26
C LEU A 84 -1.59 5.57 -12.23
N ARG A 85 -1.17 6.84 -12.25
CA ARG A 85 -1.83 7.89 -13.05
C ARG A 85 -1.26 8.04 -14.47
N SER A 86 -0.16 7.33 -14.80
CA SER A 86 0.51 7.42 -16.11
C SER A 86 0.33 6.18 -17.00
N GLN A 87 -0.71 5.38 -16.78
CA GLN A 87 -1.12 4.30 -17.69
C GLN A 87 -2.54 4.60 -18.19
N ASN A 88 -2.68 5.73 -18.89
CA ASN A 88 -3.74 5.97 -19.87
C ASN A 88 -3.14 5.81 -21.26
#